data_AF-A0ABD6M1J8-F1
#
_entry.id   AF-A0ABD6M1J8-F1
#
_cell.length_a   1.000
_cell.length_b   1.000
_cell.length_c   1.000
_cell.angle_alpha   90.00
_cell.angle_beta   90.00
_cell.angle_gamma   90.00
#
_symmetry.space_group_name_H-M   'P 1'
#
loop_
_entity.id
_entity.type
_entity.pdbx_description
1 polymer ?
#
loop_
_entity_poly.entity_id
_entity_poly.type
_entity_poly.pdbx_seq_one_letter_code
_entity_poly.pdbx_strand_id
1 'polypeptide(L)'
;MKTNNHPANGPVSLDRLHQIREHLQHDTQYSNGGNRAYILTDMLKVLDEVLAGRNAEPVADVVAWYKEGEERTCDIRWRRFDVAPGPLYAVPPKPASNNL
;
A
#
# COMPACT_ATOMS: atom_id res chain seq x y z
N MET A 1 -20.85 -9.84 31.29
CA MET A 1 -19.63 -9.73 30.46
C MET A 1 -19.90 -8.69 29.38
N LYS A 2 -19.31 -7.50 29.46
CA LYS A 2 -19.51 -6.45 28.44
C LYS A 2 -18.59 -6.75 27.26
N THR A 3 -19.14 -7.08 26.10
CA THR A 3 -18.36 -7.12 24.87
C THR A 3 -18.04 -5.68 24.48
N ASN A 4 -16.81 -5.29 24.72
CA ASN A 4 -16.21 -4.06 24.24
C ASN A 4 -16.15 -4.12 22.70
N ASN A 5 -17.20 -3.60 22.03
CA ASN A 5 -17.29 -3.42 20.57
C ASN A 5 -16.32 -2.35 20.05
N HIS A 6 -15.19 -2.12 20.74
CA HIS A 6 -14.21 -1.14 20.30
C HIS A 6 -13.53 -1.69 19.03
N PRO A 7 -13.50 -0.95 17.92
CA PRO A 7 -13.01 -1.43 16.62
C PRO A 7 -11.49 -1.70 16.56
N ALA A 8 -10.80 -1.74 17.69
CA ALA A 8 -9.34 -1.90 17.79
C ALA A 8 -8.87 -3.37 17.90
N ASN A 9 -9.76 -4.34 17.73
CA ASN A 9 -9.42 -5.77 17.86
C ASN A 9 -8.94 -6.42 16.55
N GLY A 10 -8.81 -5.65 15.46
CA GLY A 10 -8.36 -6.15 14.16
C GLY A 10 -7.62 -5.09 13.33
N PRO A 11 -7.08 -5.47 12.16
CA PRO A 11 -6.44 -4.53 11.25
C PRO A 11 -7.39 -3.38 10.90
N VAL A 12 -6.87 -2.15 10.89
CA VAL A 12 -7.64 -0.97 10.49
C VAL A 12 -8.14 -1.16 9.06
N SER A 13 -9.46 -1.05 8.84
CA SER A 13 -10.07 -1.17 7.50
C SER A 13 -9.69 0.03 6.60
N LEU A 14 -9.85 -0.14 5.28
CA LEU A 14 -9.58 0.94 4.32
C LEU A 14 -10.48 2.16 4.59
N ASP A 15 -11.78 1.94 4.80
CA ASP A 15 -12.72 3.01 5.15
C ASP A 15 -12.31 3.73 6.43
N ARG A 16 -11.80 2.99 7.42
CA ARG A 16 -11.35 3.59 8.67
C ARG A 16 -10.06 4.41 8.48
N LEU A 17 -9.17 4.00 7.58
CA LEU A 17 -8.00 4.81 7.22
C LEU A 17 -8.41 6.13 6.53
N HIS A 18 -9.39 6.09 5.64
CA HIS A 18 -9.95 7.32 5.03
C HIS A 18 -10.55 8.25 6.08
N GLN A 19 -11.36 7.73 7.01
CA GLN A 19 -11.92 8.52 8.11
C GLN A 19 -10.84 9.14 9.01
N ILE A 20 -9.78 8.39 9.34
CA ILE A 20 -8.67 8.89 10.15
C ILE A 20 -7.92 10.01 9.39
N ARG A 21 -7.67 9.82 8.08
CA ARG A 21 -7.03 10.83 7.24
C ARG A 21 -7.80 12.14 7.24
N GLU A 22 -9.11 12.08 7.01
CA GLU A 22 -9.98 13.27 7.00
C GLU A 22 -9.94 13.99 8.35
N HIS A 23 -10.00 13.25 9.45
CA HIS A 23 -9.93 13.84 10.79
C HIS A 23 -8.58 14.52 11.05
N LEU A 24 -7.47 13.85 10.72
CA LEU A 24 -6.14 14.43 10.88
C LEU A 24 -5.92 15.65 9.98
N GLN A 25 -6.44 15.62 8.75
CA GLN A 25 -6.36 16.74 7.81
C GLN A 25 -7.11 17.96 8.34
N HIS A 26 -8.31 17.75 8.90
CA HIS A 26 -9.10 18.77 9.57
C HIS A 26 -8.42 19.34 10.82
N ASP A 27 -7.66 18.53 11.55
CA ASP A 27 -6.89 19.01 12.71
C ASP A 27 -5.65 19.80 12.29
N THR A 28 -5.00 19.44 11.17
CA THR A 28 -3.81 20.17 10.67
C THR A 28 -4.12 21.58 10.18
N GLN A 29 -5.29 21.83 9.57
CA GLN A 29 -5.66 23.17 9.09
C GLN A 29 -5.77 24.21 10.22
N TYR A 30 -6.03 23.77 11.46
CA TYR A 30 -6.10 24.63 12.64
C TYR A 30 -4.81 24.58 13.48
N SER A 31 -3.74 24.01 12.95
CA SER A 31 -2.49 23.85 13.68
C SER A 31 -1.63 25.11 13.65
N ASN A 32 -0.96 25.42 14.76
CA ASN A 32 -0.18 26.65 14.94
C ASN A 32 1.30 26.53 14.48
N GLY A 33 1.63 25.51 13.70
CA GLY A 33 3.02 25.28 13.24
C GLY A 33 3.99 24.83 14.34
N GLY A 34 3.51 24.46 15.53
CA GLY A 34 4.33 23.87 16.58
C GLY A 34 4.74 22.41 16.29
N ASN A 35 5.52 21.79 17.17
CA ASN A 35 5.98 20.40 17.00
C ASN A 35 4.84 19.40 16.71
N ARG A 36 3.67 19.60 17.33
CA ARG A 36 2.47 18.78 17.06
C ARG A 36 1.97 18.92 15.61
N ALA A 37 2.06 20.11 15.02
CA ALA A 37 1.67 20.36 13.63
C ALA A 37 2.52 19.52 12.65
N TYR A 38 3.83 19.49 12.89
CA TYR A 38 4.77 18.71 12.08
C TYR A 38 4.52 17.22 12.21
N ILE A 39 4.33 16.72 13.44
CA ILE A 39 4.01 15.30 13.67
C ILE A 39 2.70 14.91 12.98
N LEU A 40 1.64 15.73 13.09
CA LEU A 40 0.37 15.45 12.40
C LEU A 40 0.53 15.44 10.88
N THR A 41 1.35 16.33 10.33
CA THR A 41 1.66 16.36 8.89
C THR A 41 2.39 15.09 8.45
N ASP A 42 3.34 14.61 9.23
CA ASP A 42 4.06 13.38 8.89
C ASP A 42 3.16 12.14 9.04
N MET A 43 2.25 12.12 10.03
CA MET A 43 1.24 11.06 10.13
C MET A 43 0.30 11.04 8.91
N LEU A 44 -0.07 12.20 8.36
CA LEU A 44 -0.85 12.27 7.12
C LEU A 44 -0.09 11.67 5.93
N LYS A 45 1.21 11.95 5.79
CA LYS A 45 2.04 11.34 4.73
C LYS A 45 2.12 9.82 4.88
N VAL A 46 2.32 9.33 6.09
CA VAL A 46 2.33 7.88 6.36
C VAL A 46 0.98 7.26 6.01
N LEU A 47 -0.13 7.92 6.34
CA LEU A 47 -1.46 7.44 5.94
C LEU A 47 -1.64 7.43 4.42
N ASP A 48 -1.16 8.46 3.72
CA ASP A 48 -1.19 8.54 2.26
C ASP A 48 -0.42 7.39 1.62
N GLU A 49 0.78 7.07 2.11
CA GLU A 49 1.58 5.93 1.65
C GLU A 49 0.88 4.59 1.91
N VAL A 50 0.28 4.42 3.09
CA VAL A 50 -0.47 3.20 3.43
C VAL A 50 -1.72 3.05 2.53
N LEU A 51 -2.44 4.14 2.28
CA LEU A 51 -3.60 4.13 1.39
C LEU A 51 -3.17 3.81 -0.05
N ALA A 52 -2.09 4.42 -0.53
CA ALA A 52 -1.54 4.16 -1.86
C ALA A 52 -1.12 2.68 -2.02
N GLY A 53 -0.45 2.10 -1.03
CA GLY A 53 -0.06 0.68 -1.08
C GLY A 53 -1.24 -0.30 -0.94
N ARG A 54 -2.32 0.08 -0.26
CA ARG A 54 -3.53 -0.77 -0.13
C ARG A 54 -4.46 -0.68 -1.33
N ASN A 55 -4.44 0.44 -2.05
CA ASN A 55 -5.19 0.68 -3.29
C ASN A 55 -4.31 0.54 -4.54
N ALA A 56 -3.12 -0.04 -4.42
CA ALA A 56 -2.19 -0.18 -5.54
C ALA A 56 -2.76 -1.18 -6.55
N GLU A 57 -3.12 -0.68 -7.73
CA GLU A 57 -3.47 -1.50 -8.88
C GLU A 57 -2.21 -1.85 -9.70
N PRO A 58 -2.15 -3.03 -10.33
CA PRO A 58 -1.08 -3.35 -11.25
C PRO A 58 -0.99 -2.34 -12.39
N VAL A 59 0.23 -1.92 -12.75
CA VAL A 59 0.50 -1.03 -13.88
C VAL A 59 0.93 -1.78 -15.14
N ALA A 60 1.36 -3.03 -14.99
CA ALA A 60 1.72 -3.93 -16.08
C ALA A 60 1.72 -5.39 -15.58
N ASP A 61 1.61 -6.34 -16.50
CA ASP A 61 1.80 -7.76 -16.23
C ASP A 61 3.04 -8.27 -16.96
N VAL A 62 3.92 -8.94 -16.23
CA VAL A 62 5.00 -9.74 -16.83
C VAL A 62 4.39 -11.08 -17.23
N VAL A 63 4.11 -11.23 -18.53
CA VAL A 63 3.56 -12.46 -19.09
C VAL A 63 4.67 -13.45 -19.44
N ALA A 64 4.51 -14.71 -19.04
CA ALA A 64 5.30 -15.80 -19.58
C ALA A 64 4.49 -16.48 -20.70
N TRP A 65 5.12 -16.77 -21.83
CA TRP A 65 4.54 -17.62 -22.87
C TRP A 65 5.47 -18.80 -23.14
N TYR A 66 4.87 -19.91 -23.53
CA TYR A 66 5.58 -21.11 -23.92
C TYR A 66 5.08 -21.57 -25.28
N LYS A 67 6.01 -22.02 -26.12
CA LYS A 67 5.71 -22.71 -27.36
C LYS A 67 6.54 -23.99 -27.42
N GLU A 68 5.91 -25.10 -27.77
CA GLU A 68 6.58 -26.39 -27.86
C GLU A 68 7.77 -26.32 -28.83
N GLY A 69 8.96 -26.66 -28.35
CA GLY A 69 10.22 -26.57 -29.10
C GLY A 69 10.91 -25.21 -29.09
N GLU A 70 10.33 -24.17 -28.47
CA GLU A 70 10.94 -22.86 -28.26
C GLU A 70 10.77 -22.42 -26.79
N GLU A 71 11.84 -22.53 -26.00
CA GLU A 71 11.88 -21.90 -24.67
C GLU A 71 12.07 -20.39 -24.84
N ARG A 72 10.97 -19.64 -24.85
CA ARG A 72 11.02 -18.17 -24.73
C ARG A 72 9.95 -17.65 -23.79
N THR A 73 10.29 -17.65 -22.51
CA THR A 73 9.70 -16.76 -21.51
C THR A 73 9.96 -15.31 -21.96
N CYS A 74 9.00 -14.39 -21.85
CA CYS A 74 9.28 -12.97 -22.12
C CYS A 74 10.26 -12.44 -21.08
N ASP A 75 11.55 -12.56 -21.37
CA ASP A 75 12.62 -11.96 -20.59
C ASP A 75 12.64 -10.46 -20.90
N ILE A 76 11.79 -9.67 -20.22
CA ILE A 76 12.15 -8.26 -20.04
C ILE A 76 13.35 -8.26 -19.09
N ARG A 77 14.56 -8.43 -19.65
CA ARG A 77 15.82 -8.31 -18.90
C ARG A 77 16.01 -6.85 -18.53
N TRP A 78 15.71 -6.52 -17.29
CA TRP A 78 16.15 -5.25 -16.74
C TRP A 78 17.66 -5.34 -16.58
N ARG A 79 18.39 -4.26 -16.88
CA ARG A 79 19.87 -4.27 -16.84
C ARG A 79 20.46 -4.71 -15.50
N ARG A 80 19.65 -4.69 -14.43
CA ARG A 80 20.09 -4.88 -13.06
C ARG A 80 19.42 -6.07 -12.36
N PHE A 81 18.28 -6.59 -12.84
CA PHE A 81 17.52 -7.64 -12.15
C PHE A 81 16.73 -8.50 -13.14
N ASP A 82 16.59 -9.79 -12.82
CA ASP A 82 15.58 -10.65 -13.45
C ASP A 82 14.22 -10.39 -12.77
N VAL A 83 13.15 -10.32 -13.56
CA VAL A 83 11.81 -10.03 -13.08
C VAL A 83 10.94 -11.27 -13.26
N ALA A 84 10.36 -11.76 -12.16
CA ALA A 84 9.46 -12.91 -12.21
C ALA A 84 8.15 -12.55 -12.93
N PRO A 85 7.50 -13.53 -13.61
CA PRO A 85 6.16 -13.35 -14.13
C PRO A 85 5.16 -12.94 -13.05
N GLY A 86 4.22 -12.05 -13.39
CA GLY A 86 3.22 -11.53 -12.47
C GLY A 86 3.01 -10.02 -12.57
N PRO A 87 2.12 -9.46 -11.73
CA PRO A 87 1.78 -8.05 -11.75
C PRO A 87 2.93 -7.18 -11.24
N LEU A 88 3.19 -6.09 -11.94
CA LEU A 88 4.09 -5.02 -11.53
C LEU A 88 3.27 -3.86 -10.98
N TYR A 89 3.75 -3.27 -9.88
CA TYR A 89 3.10 -2.15 -9.22
C TYR A 89 4.05 -0.96 -9.14
N ALA A 90 3.50 0.25 -9.30
CA ALA A 90 4.27 1.49 -9.14
C ALA A 90 4.58 1.79 -7.66
N VAL A 91 3.72 1.32 -6.76
CA VAL A 91 3.91 1.37 -5.30
C VAL A 91 3.81 -0.06 -4.79
N PRO A 92 4.73 -0.52 -3.93
CA PRO A 92 4.65 -1.86 -3.36
C PRO A 92 3.26 -2.10 -2.75
N PRO A 93 2.50 -3.09 -3.23
CA PRO A 93 1.21 -3.40 -2.65
C PRO A 93 1.44 -3.94 -1.23
N LYS A 94 0.41 -3.88 -0.39
CA LYS A 94 0.45 -4.55 0.92
C LYS A 94 0.93 -6.01 0.71
N PRO A 95 1.98 -6.47 1.39
CA PRO A 95 2.43 -7.85 1.24
C PRO A 95 1.27 -8.79 1.56
N ALA A 96 0.96 -9.68 0.63
CA ALA A 96 0.05 -10.79 0.90
C ALA A 96 0.63 -11.54 2.09
N SER A 97 -0.16 -11.70 3.15
CA SER A 97 0.21 -12.40 4.37
C SER A 97 0.38 -13.90 4.10
N ASN A 98 1.39 -14.26 3.32
CA ASN A 98 1.85 -15.63 3.17
C ASN A 98 3.20 -15.70 3.87
N ASN A 99 3.17 -16.36 5.04
CA ASN A 99 4.27 -16.71 5.94
C ASN A 99 4.60 -15.69 7.04
N LEU A 100 3.89 -15.83 8.16
CA LEU A 100 4.40 -15.64 9.52
C LEU A 100 3.86 -16.77 10.39
#